data_AF-A0A7Y3L2N9-F1
#
_entry.id   AF-A0A7Y3L2N9-F1
#
_cell.length_a   1.000
_cell.length_b   1.000
_cell.length_c   1.000
_cell.angle_alpha   90.00
_cell.angle_beta   90.00
_cell.angle_gamma   90.00
#
_symmetry.space_group_name_H-M   'P 1'
#
loop_
_entity.id
_entity.type
_entity.pdbx_description
1 polymer ?
#
loop_
_entity_poly.entity_id
_entity_poly.type
_entity_poly.pdbx_seq_one_letter_code
_entity_poly.pdbx_strand_id
1 'polypeptide(L)'
;MTKEMVAEELRQLADPCATAASVVRKTLSIALNGVPAGGTPPERVIEDAVQGAMTALLLADMSLARGAVLVIEAVHDVASERQIDTMESLRAALRGLADLRRFVTQQRVDEVRHEIETRYMGAGEVFQDYVDADARAEAQSTRTP
;
A
#
# COMPACT_ATOMS: atom_id res chain seq x y z
N MET A 1 1.48 -12.22 -21.17
CA MET A 1 2.89 -12.67 -21.19
C MET A 1 3.73 -12.14 -20.05
N THR A 2 4.13 -10.86 -19.97
CA THR A 2 5.01 -10.37 -18.88
C THR A 2 4.35 -10.39 -17.49
N LYS A 3 3.07 -10.03 -17.40
CA LYS A 3 2.32 -10.03 -16.12
C LYS A 3 2.15 -11.45 -15.53
N GLU A 4 1.95 -12.45 -16.37
CA GLU A 4 1.79 -13.85 -15.95
C GLU A 4 3.13 -14.45 -15.49
N MET A 5 4.23 -14.10 -16.16
CA MET A 5 5.57 -14.53 -15.77
C MET A 5 6.00 -13.95 -14.42
N VAL A 6 5.68 -12.68 -14.15
CA VAL A 6 5.93 -12.05 -12.85
C VAL A 6 5.09 -12.69 -11.75
N ALA A 7 3.83 -13.06 -12.03
CA ALA A 7 2.98 -13.76 -11.07
C ALA A 7 3.47 -15.19 -10.76
N GLU A 8 4.05 -15.89 -11.74
CA GLU A 8 4.64 -17.23 -11.57
C GLU A 8 5.94 -17.19 -10.77
N GLU A 9 6.83 -16.23 -11.06
CA GLU A 9 8.06 -15.99 -10.28
C GLU A 9 7.76 -15.61 -8.82
N LEU A 10 6.70 -14.80 -8.60
CA LEU A 10 6.22 -14.49 -7.25
C LEU A 10 5.75 -15.72 -6.49
N ARG A 11 5.17 -16.74 -7.15
CA ARG A 11 4.79 -18.01 -6.51
C ARG A 11 5.99 -18.89 -6.13
N GLN A 12 7.14 -18.71 -6.78
CA GLN A 12 8.37 -19.47 -6.47
C GLN A 12 9.20 -18.84 -5.34
N LEU A 13 8.86 -17.63 -4.89
CA LEU A 13 9.49 -17.02 -3.73
C LEU A 13 8.96 -17.65 -2.44
N ALA A 14 9.89 -17.98 -1.53
CA ALA A 14 9.57 -18.63 -0.24
C ALA A 14 8.53 -17.85 0.59
N ASP A 15 8.44 -16.53 0.37
CA ASP A 15 7.43 -15.66 0.98
C ASP A 15 7.08 -14.46 0.05
N PRO A 16 5.95 -14.51 -0.68
CA PRO A 16 5.56 -13.46 -1.63
C PRO A 16 5.22 -12.12 -0.95
N CYS A 17 4.67 -12.15 0.27
CA CYS A 17 4.33 -10.93 1.00
C CYS A 17 5.60 -10.21 1.51
N ALA A 18 6.55 -10.98 2.05
CA ALA A 18 7.84 -10.43 2.44
C ALA A 18 8.62 -9.91 1.23
N THR A 19 8.47 -10.55 0.07
CA THR A 19 9.08 -10.05 -1.16
C THR A 19 8.47 -8.73 -1.61
N ALA A 20 7.14 -8.60 -1.60
CA ALA A 20 6.47 -7.34 -1.91
C ALA A 20 6.95 -6.19 -1.00
N ALA A 21 7.03 -6.42 0.31
CA ALA A 21 7.56 -5.46 1.26
C ALA A 21 9.03 -5.09 0.99
N SER A 22 9.88 -6.07 0.66
CA SER A 22 11.28 -5.85 0.27
C SER A 22 11.41 -4.99 -0.98
N VAL A 23 10.55 -5.22 -1.98
CA VAL A 23 10.50 -4.40 -3.20
C VAL A 23 10.07 -2.98 -2.86
N VAL A 24 9.04 -2.77 -2.05
CA VAL A 24 8.62 -1.43 -1.59
C VAL A 24 9.77 -0.71 -0.91
N ARG A 25 10.43 -1.34 0.06
CA ARG A 25 11.59 -0.76 0.77
C ARG A 25 12.68 -0.30 -0.20
N LYS A 26 13.05 -1.14 -1.17
CA LYS A 26 14.07 -0.81 -2.18
C LYS A 26 13.62 0.35 -3.07
N THR A 27 12.39 0.30 -3.57
CA THR A 27 11.82 1.35 -4.43
C THR A 27 11.80 2.69 -3.72
N LEU A 28 11.30 2.74 -2.48
CA LEU A 28 11.28 3.97 -1.69
C LEU A 28 12.68 4.47 -1.36
N SER A 29 13.60 3.57 -1.00
CA SER A 29 15.00 3.93 -0.73
C SER A 29 15.69 4.57 -1.93
N ILE A 30 15.32 4.19 -3.15
CA ILE A 30 15.86 4.78 -4.39
C ILE A 30 15.12 6.07 -4.72
N ALA A 31 13.80 6.05 -4.73
CA ALA A 31 12.97 7.18 -5.17
C ALA A 31 13.11 8.38 -4.25
N LEU A 32 13.14 8.17 -2.93
CA LEU A 32 13.24 9.24 -1.93
C LEU A 32 14.68 9.79 -1.80
N ASN A 33 15.68 9.07 -2.32
CA ASN A 33 17.06 9.54 -2.41
C ASN A 33 17.29 10.58 -3.53
N GLY A 34 16.40 10.60 -4.52
CA GLY A 34 16.62 11.29 -5.79
C GLY A 34 15.70 12.49 -6.03
N VAL A 35 14.97 12.97 -5.02
CA VAL A 35 14.00 14.07 -5.19
C VAL A 35 14.71 15.42 -5.09
N PRO A 36 14.99 16.14 -6.20
CA PRO A 36 15.45 17.52 -6.14
C PRO A 36 14.36 18.42 -5.52
N ALA A 37 14.75 19.57 -4.98
CA ALA A 37 13.81 20.58 -4.51
C ALA A 37 12.82 20.95 -5.63
N GLY A 38 11.57 20.50 -5.51
CA GLY A 38 10.52 20.63 -6.53
C GLY A 38 10.05 19.33 -7.19
N GLY A 39 10.60 18.16 -6.80
CA GLY A 39 10.12 16.86 -7.25
C GLY A 39 8.82 16.39 -6.57
N THR A 40 8.37 15.18 -6.93
CA THR A 40 7.15 14.56 -6.37
C THR A 40 7.22 14.50 -4.84
N PRO A 41 6.17 14.91 -4.11
CA PRO A 41 6.13 14.82 -2.65
C PRO A 41 6.35 13.37 -2.17
N PRO A 42 7.12 13.15 -1.08
CA PRO A 42 7.39 11.82 -0.53
C PRO A 42 6.14 10.98 -0.29
N GLU A 43 5.06 11.61 0.16
CA GLU A 43 3.76 10.98 0.44
C GLU A 43 3.20 10.34 -0.82
N ARG A 44 3.33 11.01 -1.97
CA ARG A 44 2.81 10.49 -3.23
C ARG A 44 3.63 9.31 -3.74
N VAL A 45 4.95 9.36 -3.56
CA VAL A 45 5.84 8.23 -3.89
C VAL A 45 5.52 7.01 -3.03
N ILE A 46 5.21 7.22 -1.75
CA ILE A 46 4.78 6.16 -0.82
C ILE A 46 3.44 5.57 -1.25
N GLU A 47 2.44 6.41 -1.51
CA GLU A 47 1.12 5.98 -2.00
C GLU A 47 1.24 5.07 -3.23
N ASP A 48 1.95 5.54 -4.27
CA ASP A 48 2.09 4.81 -5.54
C ASP A 48 2.84 3.48 -5.35
N ALA A 49 3.89 3.45 -4.51
CA ALA A 49 4.64 2.24 -4.22
C ALA A 49 3.80 1.19 -3.48
N VAL A 50 3.02 1.63 -2.48
CA VAL A 50 2.13 0.76 -1.70
C VAL A 50 1.01 0.21 -2.58
N GLN A 51 0.37 1.07 -3.39
CA GLN A 51 -0.66 0.65 -4.34
C GLN A 51 -0.14 -0.41 -5.32
N GLY A 52 1.06 -0.19 -5.87
CA GLY A 52 1.71 -1.15 -6.78
C GLY A 52 1.98 -2.51 -6.13
N ALA A 53 2.47 -2.52 -4.89
CA ALA A 53 2.74 -3.75 -4.14
C ALA A 53 1.45 -4.53 -3.85
N MET A 54 0.40 -3.85 -3.39
CA MET A 54 -0.87 -4.51 -3.11
C MET A 54 -1.56 -5.03 -4.36
N THR A 55 -1.48 -4.30 -5.46
CA THR A 55 -1.96 -4.77 -6.78
C THR A 55 -1.21 -6.03 -7.20
N ALA A 56 0.11 -6.08 -7.02
CA ALA A 56 0.90 -7.25 -7.35
C ALA A 56 0.52 -8.47 -6.49
N LEU A 57 0.31 -8.27 -5.18
CA LEU A 57 -0.16 -9.33 -4.27
C LEU A 57 -1.56 -9.82 -4.64
N LEU A 58 -2.47 -8.92 -5.02
CA LEU A 58 -3.80 -9.28 -5.50
C LEU A 58 -3.73 -10.13 -6.77
N LEU A 59 -2.94 -9.71 -7.75
CA LEU A 59 -2.76 -10.44 -9.01
C LEU A 59 -2.10 -11.80 -8.84
N ALA A 60 -1.26 -11.95 -7.80
CA ALA A 60 -0.64 -13.21 -7.43
C ALA A 60 -1.54 -14.10 -6.54
N ASP A 61 -2.77 -13.67 -6.22
CA ASP A 61 -3.70 -14.33 -5.29
C ASP A 61 -3.12 -14.58 -3.89
N MET A 62 -2.36 -13.61 -3.40
CA MET A 62 -1.69 -13.66 -2.09
C MET A 62 -2.53 -12.99 -0.99
N SER A 63 -2.14 -13.24 0.27
CA SER A 63 -2.79 -12.62 1.43
C SER A 63 -2.56 -11.11 1.48
N LEU A 64 -3.63 -10.34 1.26
CA LEU A 64 -3.59 -8.88 1.30
C LEU A 64 -3.44 -8.34 2.72
N ALA A 65 -4.07 -8.98 3.71
CA ALA A 65 -3.98 -8.56 5.11
C ALA A 65 -2.54 -8.63 5.62
N ARG A 66 -1.88 -9.77 5.41
CA ARG A 66 -0.47 -9.95 5.76
C ARG A 66 0.44 -9.05 4.92
N GLY A 67 0.16 -8.92 3.62
CA GLY A 67 0.89 -8.04 2.73
C GLY A 67 0.88 -6.58 3.17
N ALA A 68 -0.31 -6.05 3.51
CA ALA A 68 -0.50 -4.68 3.95
C ALA A 68 0.36 -4.33 5.16
N VAL A 69 0.39 -5.22 6.15
CA VAL A 69 1.25 -5.06 7.34
C VAL A 69 2.72 -4.97 6.97
N LEU A 70 3.23 -5.96 6.24
CA LEU A 70 4.66 -6.01 5.91
C LEU A 70 5.08 -4.81 5.04
N VAL A 71 4.17 -4.35 4.18
CA VAL A 71 4.38 -3.15 3.37
C VAL A 71 4.38 -1.88 4.24
N ILE A 72 3.48 -1.75 5.22
CA ILE A 72 3.50 -0.63 6.18
C ILE A 72 4.79 -0.64 6.99
N GLU A 73 5.24 -1.80 7.49
CA GLU A 73 6.51 -1.95 8.20
C GLU A 73 7.68 -1.47 7.33
N ALA A 74 7.72 -1.89 6.06
CA ALA A 74 8.73 -1.44 5.11
C ALA A 74 8.72 0.08 4.88
N VAL A 75 7.54 0.71 4.83
CA VAL A 75 7.40 2.18 4.74
C VAL A 75 7.93 2.85 6.01
N HIS A 76 7.54 2.36 7.18
CA HIS A 76 7.98 2.89 8.46
C HIS A 76 9.50 2.84 8.61
N ASP A 77 10.12 1.71 8.25
CA ASP A 77 11.57 1.54 8.29
C ASP A 77 12.28 2.55 7.39
N VAL A 78 11.82 2.72 6.15
CA VAL A 78 12.41 3.72 5.24
C VAL A 78 12.20 5.14 5.75
N ALA A 79 11.01 5.48 6.23
CA ALA A 79 10.75 6.82 6.76
C ALA A 79 11.68 7.15 7.94
N SER A 80 11.85 6.20 8.87
CA SER A 80 12.76 6.31 10.01
C SER A 80 14.22 6.45 9.57
N GLU A 81 14.71 5.58 8.67
CA GLU A 81 16.08 5.64 8.13
C GLU A 81 16.38 6.97 7.43
N ARG A 82 15.35 7.62 6.86
CA ARG A 82 15.45 8.85 6.07
C ARG A 82 15.07 10.11 6.82
N GLN A 83 14.71 10.01 8.10
CA GLN A 83 14.22 11.15 8.91
C GLN A 83 13.02 11.86 8.26
N ILE A 84 12.18 11.11 7.56
CA ILE A 84 10.89 11.57 7.04
C ILE A 84 9.87 11.41 8.17
N ASP A 85 8.86 12.28 8.21
CA ASP A 85 7.76 12.13 9.17
C ASP A 85 7.09 10.76 8.99
N THR A 86 7.21 9.92 10.03
CA THR A 86 6.71 8.55 10.02
C THR A 86 5.19 8.49 10.08
N MET A 87 4.53 9.48 10.69
CA MET A 87 3.08 9.56 10.77
C MET A 87 2.48 9.97 9.42
N GLU A 88 3.07 10.95 8.73
CA GLU A 88 2.66 11.29 7.36
C GLU A 88 2.94 10.15 6.39
N SER A 89 4.08 9.46 6.53
CA SER A 89 4.40 8.28 5.73
C SER A 89 3.41 7.13 5.95
N LEU A 90 3.00 6.89 7.20
CA LEU A 90 1.96 5.92 7.53
C LEU A 90 0.61 6.31 6.90
N ARG A 91 0.19 7.57 7.02
CA ARG A 91 -1.04 8.07 6.39
C ARG A 91 -1.03 7.89 4.88
N ALA A 92 0.09 8.19 4.23
CA ALA A 92 0.28 7.96 2.80
C ALA A 92 0.17 6.47 2.44
N ALA A 93 0.79 5.59 3.22
CA ALA A 93 0.67 4.14 3.02
C ALA A 93 -0.79 3.67 3.15
N LEU A 94 -1.50 4.07 4.22
CA LEU A 94 -2.90 3.71 4.42
C LEU A 94 -3.79 4.21 3.28
N ARG A 95 -3.51 5.40 2.74
CA ARG A 95 -4.21 5.93 1.56
C ARG A 95 -3.94 5.09 0.31
N GLY A 96 -2.69 4.69 0.08
CA GLY A 96 -2.33 3.77 -1.01
C GLY A 96 -2.99 2.40 -0.88
N LEU A 97 -3.16 1.89 0.35
CA LEU A 97 -3.89 0.65 0.60
C LEU A 97 -5.38 0.77 0.29
N ALA A 98 -6.00 1.94 0.54
CA ALA A 98 -7.44 2.12 0.39
C ALA A 98 -7.93 1.91 -1.05
N ASP A 99 -7.08 2.13 -2.05
CA ASP A 99 -7.40 1.89 -3.47
C ASP A 99 -7.72 0.41 -3.75
N LEU A 100 -7.28 -0.53 -2.90
CA LEU A 100 -7.65 -1.95 -2.99
C LEU A 100 -9.15 -2.18 -3.03
N ARG A 101 -9.94 -1.32 -2.35
CA ARG A 101 -11.42 -1.38 -2.30
C ARG A 101 -12.04 -1.58 -3.68
N ARG A 102 -11.42 -1.01 -4.72
CA ARG A 102 -11.92 -1.03 -6.10
C ARG A 102 -11.83 -2.40 -6.75
N PHE A 103 -11.03 -3.31 -6.18
CA PHE A 103 -10.72 -4.61 -6.75
C PHE A 103 -11.08 -5.79 -5.84
N VAL A 104 -11.51 -5.55 -4.61
CA VAL A 104 -11.82 -6.60 -3.62
C VAL A 104 -13.18 -6.42 -2.97
N THR A 105 -13.67 -7.47 -2.32
CA THR A 105 -14.92 -7.42 -1.55
C THR A 105 -14.73 -6.65 -0.25
N GLN A 106 -15.82 -6.12 0.32
CA GLN A 106 -15.78 -5.45 1.63
C GLN A 106 -15.20 -6.36 2.72
N GLN A 107 -15.52 -7.65 2.70
CA GLN A 107 -14.95 -8.62 3.65
C GLN A 107 -13.41 -8.62 3.63
N ARG A 108 -12.77 -8.58 2.44
CA ARG A 108 -11.31 -8.54 2.34
C ARG A 108 -10.74 -7.19 2.83
N VAL A 109 -11.48 -6.10 2.64
CA VAL A 109 -11.13 -4.79 3.22
C VAL A 109 -11.17 -4.85 4.74
N ASP A 110 -12.21 -5.47 5.32
CA ASP A 110 -12.37 -5.62 6.77
C ASP A 110 -11.26 -6.50 7.37
N GLU A 111 -10.84 -7.56 6.67
CA GLU A 111 -9.70 -8.40 7.05
C GLU A 111 -8.39 -7.59 7.10
N VAL A 112 -8.12 -6.78 6.06
CA VAL A 112 -6.96 -5.88 6.03
C VAL A 112 -7.03 -4.87 7.17
N ARG A 113 -8.19 -4.23 7.37
CA ARG A 113 -8.42 -3.26 8.44
C ARG A 113 -8.12 -3.85 9.82
N HIS A 114 -8.64 -5.05 10.10
CA HIS A 114 -8.46 -5.72 11.38
C HIS A 114 -6.98 -6.08 11.63
N GLU A 115 -6.29 -6.54 10.60
CA GLU A 115 -4.89 -6.94 10.69
C GLU A 115 -3.96 -5.72 10.91
N ILE A 116 -4.30 -4.57 10.30
CA ILE A 116 -3.65 -3.28 10.56
C ILE A 116 -3.89 -2.84 12.00
N GLU A 117 -5.15 -2.81 12.45
CA GLU A 117 -5.51 -2.37 13.81
C GLU A 117 -4.82 -3.18 14.90
N THR A 118 -4.69 -4.50 14.69
CA THR A 118 -4.02 -5.41 15.62
C THR A 118 -2.54 -5.07 15.83
N ARG A 119 -1.88 -4.45 14.85
CA ARG A 119 -0.46 -4.06 14.93
C ARG A 119 -0.25 -2.57 15.18
N TYR A 120 -1.16 -1.75 14.69
CA TYR A 120 -1.09 -0.30 14.70
C TYR A 120 -2.41 0.24 15.23
N MET A 121 -2.48 0.39 16.55
CA MET A 121 -3.70 0.86 17.23
C MET A 121 -4.17 2.20 16.66
N GLY A 122 -5.44 2.26 16.24
CA GLY A 122 -6.08 3.40 15.59
C GLY A 122 -5.80 3.53 14.09
N ALA A 123 -4.82 2.83 13.53
CA ALA A 123 -4.53 2.91 12.09
C ALA A 123 -5.57 2.18 11.24
N GLY A 124 -6.27 1.19 11.80
CA GLY A 124 -7.36 0.52 11.11
C GLY A 124 -8.56 1.45 10.91
N GLU A 125 -8.85 2.31 11.89
CA GLU A 125 -9.89 3.34 11.76
C GLU A 125 -9.52 4.38 10.68
N VAL A 126 -8.28 4.86 10.69
CA VAL A 126 -7.78 5.80 9.66
C VAL A 126 -7.81 5.17 8.27
N PHE A 127 -7.47 3.89 8.14
CA PHE A 127 -7.61 3.15 6.88
C PHE A 127 -9.06 3.12 6.40
N GLN A 128 -10.00 2.82 7.30
CA GLN A 128 -11.42 2.80 6.97
C GLN A 128 -11.93 4.18 6.50
N ASP A 129 -11.48 5.26 7.13
CA ASP A 129 -11.82 6.62 6.71
C ASP A 129 -11.40 6.90 5.25
N TYR A 130 -10.22 6.41 4.84
CA TYR A 130 -9.77 6.53 3.45
C TYR A 130 -10.59 5.67 2.48
N VAL A 131 -10.93 4.44 2.87
CA VAL A 131 -11.81 3.55 2.08
C VAL A 131 -13.18 4.22 1.84
N ASP A 132 -13.76 4.80 2.89
CA ASP A 132 -15.05 5.48 2.83
C ASP A 132 -15.00 6.77 2.00
N ALA A 133 -13.92 7.54 2.14
CA ALA A 133 -13.70 8.76 1.36
C ALA A 133 -13.61 8.46 -0.14
N ASP A 134 -12.88 7.40 -0.52
CA ASP A 134 -12.73 6.98 -1.91
C ASP A 134 -14.07 6.49 -2.49
N ALA A 135 -14.86 5.74 -1.72
CA ALA A 135 -16.21 5.31 -2.13
C ALA A 135 -17.15 6.50 -2.40
N ARG A 136 -17.05 7.56 -1.59
CA ARG A 136 -17.84 8.79 -1.77
C ARG A 136 -17.40 9.56 -3.02
N ALA A 137 -16.10 9.64 -3.29
CA ALA A 137 -15.57 10.32 -4.47
C ALA A 137 -16.02 9.64 -5.78
N GLU A 138 -16.01 8.31 -5.82
CA GLU A 138 -16.48 7.53 -6.97
C GLU A 138 -17.98 7.72 -7.24
N ALA A 139 -18.81 7.76 -6.18
CA ALA A 139 -20.24 8.01 -6.28
C ALA A 139 -20.59 9.44 -6.76
N GLN A 140 -19.70 10.41 -6.58
CA GLN A 140 -19.88 11.78 -7.09
C GLN A 140 -19.46 11.90 -8.55
N SER A 141 -18.38 11.21 -8.96
CA SER A 141 -17.90 11.21 -10.34
C SER A 141 -18.89 10.59 -11.33
N THR A 142 -19.58 9.52 -10.91
CA THR A 142 -20.63 8.84 -11.70
C THR A 142 -21.94 9.63 -11.85
N ARG A 143 -22.09 10.76 -11.16
CA ARG A 143 -23.27 11.65 -11.23
C ARG A 143 -23.09 12.86 -12.14
N THR A 144 -21.94 13.00 -12.80
CA THR A 144 -21.68 14.11 -13.73
C THR A 144 -21.79 13.61 -15.17
N PRO A 145 -22.85 13.99 -15.91
CA PRO A 145 -23.04 13.63 -17.33
C PRO A 145 -22.10 14.39 -18.28
#